data_AF-A0A178DHT2-F1
#
_entry.id   AF-A0A178DHT2-F1
#
_cell.length_a   1.000
_cell.length_b   1.000
_cell.length_c   1.000
_cell.angle_alpha   90.00
_cell.angle_beta   90.00
_cell.angle_gamma   90.00
#
_symmetry.space_group_name_H-M   'P 1'
#
loop_
_entity.id
_entity.type
_entity.pdbx_description
1 polymer ?
#
loop_
_entity_poly.entity_id
_entity_poly.type
_entity_poly.pdbx_seq_one_letter_code
_entity_poly.pdbx_strand_id
1 'polypeptide(L)'
;MPPTGNSEFASNDRASLLATKSNYEWVAEGRHTELGLYFPDTMVASISSKRTTHSAAEQGRRDRLKSAFEDMAEVLFGSNATIDQKNVGEGGRTCDQESNGRKGNLNRIRLINMATERLKDQCKQIEEMKRILDKGHG
;
A
#
# COMPACT_ATOMS: atom_id res chain seq x y z
N MET A 1 -18.15 -42.55 -19.72
CA MET A 1 -16.95 -42.51 -20.58
C MET A 1 -16.93 -41.14 -21.27
N PRO A 2 -15.85 -40.34 -21.19
CA PRO A 2 -15.78 -39.12 -21.98
C PRO A 2 -15.37 -39.44 -23.43
N PRO A 3 -15.86 -38.67 -24.42
CA PRO A 3 -15.55 -38.88 -25.82
C PRO A 3 -14.11 -38.44 -26.13
N THR A 4 -13.36 -39.31 -26.80
CA THR A 4 -12.02 -39.07 -27.32
C THR A 4 -12.11 -38.48 -28.73
N GLY A 5 -11.98 -37.17 -28.87
CA GLY A 5 -11.84 -36.48 -30.16
C GLY A 5 -11.83 -34.96 -29.96
N ASN A 6 -10.82 -34.27 -30.52
CA ASN A 6 -10.53 -32.82 -30.45
C ASN A 6 -9.76 -32.26 -29.23
N SER A 7 -8.63 -32.88 -28.85
CA SER A 7 -7.79 -32.39 -27.73
C SER A 7 -6.83 -31.24 -28.08
N GLU A 8 -6.34 -31.11 -29.33
CA GLU A 8 -5.26 -30.16 -29.65
C GLU A 8 -5.73 -28.71 -29.84
N PHE A 9 -6.88 -28.49 -30.49
CA PHE A 9 -7.42 -27.14 -30.70
C PHE A 9 -7.93 -26.48 -29.41
N ALA A 10 -8.59 -27.24 -28.53
CA ALA A 10 -9.04 -26.74 -27.23
C ALA A 10 -7.87 -26.43 -26.27
N SER A 11 -6.71 -27.07 -26.46
CA SER A 11 -5.52 -26.84 -25.64
C SER A 11 -4.83 -25.51 -25.97
N ASN A 12 -4.81 -25.11 -27.25
CA ASN A 12 -4.27 -23.79 -27.66
C ASN A 12 -5.10 -22.61 -27.14
N ASP A 13 -6.43 -22.72 -27.14
CA ASP A 13 -7.31 -21.70 -26.56
C ASP A 13 -7.11 -21.58 -25.05
N ARG A 14 -6.99 -22.71 -24.34
CA ARG A 14 -6.72 -22.69 -22.89
C ARG A 14 -5.36 -22.10 -22.56
N ALA A 15 -4.33 -22.39 -23.35
CA ALA A 15 -3.01 -21.77 -23.20
C ALA A 15 -3.08 -20.24 -23.41
N SER A 16 -3.89 -19.76 -24.37
CA SER A 16 -4.15 -18.33 -24.58
C SER A 16 -4.87 -17.66 -23.41
N LEU A 17 -5.87 -18.34 -22.82
CA LEU A 17 -6.58 -17.86 -21.63
C LEU A 17 -5.64 -17.74 -20.40
N LEU A 18 -4.75 -18.71 -20.22
CA LEU A 18 -3.72 -18.69 -19.16
C LEU A 18 -2.65 -17.62 -19.38
N ALA A 19 -2.37 -17.25 -20.63
CA ALA A 19 -1.48 -16.13 -20.93
C ALA A 19 -2.09 -14.77 -20.54
N THR A 20 -3.43 -14.68 -20.50
CA THR A 20 -4.14 -13.43 -20.17
C THR A 20 -4.35 -13.25 -18.67
N LYS A 21 -4.59 -14.33 -17.92
CA LYS A 21 -4.83 -14.29 -16.47
C LYS A 21 -4.22 -15.50 -15.77
N SER A 22 -3.77 -15.29 -14.53
CA SER A 22 -3.22 -16.36 -13.69
C SER A 22 -4.28 -17.39 -13.31
N ASN A 23 -3.88 -18.66 -13.10
CA ASN A 23 -4.76 -19.73 -12.60
C ASN A 23 -5.57 -19.31 -11.35
N TYR A 24 -4.96 -18.52 -10.46
CA TYR A 24 -5.64 -18.04 -9.25
C TYR A 24 -6.77 -17.04 -9.54
N GLU A 25 -6.62 -16.22 -10.58
CA GLU A 25 -7.65 -15.26 -11.00
C GLU A 25 -8.86 -15.99 -11.58
N TRP A 26 -8.63 -17.03 -12.39
CA TRP A 26 -9.70 -17.87 -12.92
C TRP A 26 -10.49 -18.59 -11.82
N VAL A 27 -9.81 -19.09 -10.79
CA VAL A 27 -10.44 -19.70 -9.61
C VAL A 27 -11.21 -18.66 -8.80
N ALA A 28 -10.63 -17.48 -8.59
CA ALA A 28 -11.27 -16.38 -7.87
C ALA A 28 -12.53 -15.84 -8.56
N GLU A 29 -12.56 -15.84 -9.89
CA GLU A 29 -13.71 -15.42 -10.71
C GLU A 29 -14.76 -16.53 -10.87
N GLY A 30 -14.50 -17.75 -10.38
CA GLY A 30 -15.40 -18.90 -10.52
C GLY A 30 -15.45 -19.48 -11.94
N ARG A 31 -14.46 -19.16 -12.79
CA ARG A 31 -14.38 -19.56 -14.20
C ARG A 31 -13.32 -20.64 -14.45
N HIS A 32 -12.88 -21.33 -13.39
CA HIS A 32 -11.90 -22.42 -13.45
C HIS A 32 -12.37 -23.60 -14.31
N THR A 33 -13.67 -23.81 -14.44
CA THR A 33 -14.26 -24.85 -15.28
C THR A 33 -14.02 -24.63 -16.77
N GLU A 34 -13.85 -23.38 -17.23
CA GLU A 34 -13.51 -23.03 -18.61
C GLU A 34 -12.11 -23.59 -18.99
N LEU A 35 -11.20 -23.62 -18.02
CA LEU A 35 -9.87 -24.24 -18.14
C LEU A 35 -9.89 -25.77 -17.97
N GLY A 36 -11.07 -26.36 -17.73
CA GLY A 36 -11.23 -27.79 -17.45
C GLY A 36 -10.78 -28.18 -16.06
N LEU A 37 -10.59 -27.20 -15.16
CA LEU A 37 -10.25 -27.43 -13.76
C LEU A 37 -11.54 -27.41 -12.94
N TYR A 38 -11.69 -28.37 -12.03
CA TYR A 38 -12.83 -28.44 -11.12
C TYR A 38 -12.32 -28.32 -9.68
N PHE A 39 -12.72 -27.23 -9.02
CA PHE A 39 -12.44 -26.99 -7.60
C PHE A 39 -13.77 -26.98 -6.84
N PRO A 40 -13.82 -27.57 -5.63
CA PRO A 40 -14.99 -27.47 -4.76
C PRO A 40 -15.29 -26.01 -4.38
N ASP A 41 -16.57 -25.64 -4.33
CA ASP A 41 -16.99 -24.27 -3.98
C ASP A 41 -16.48 -23.82 -2.60
N THR A 42 -16.37 -24.76 -1.65
CA THR A 42 -15.81 -24.53 -0.32
C THR A 42 -14.35 -24.05 -0.39
N MET A 43 -13.57 -24.57 -1.33
CA MET A 43 -12.18 -24.15 -1.55
C MET A 43 -12.13 -22.74 -2.16
N VAL A 44 -12.92 -22.49 -3.21
CA VAL A 44 -13.00 -21.18 -3.88
C VAL A 44 -13.41 -20.08 -2.89
N ALA A 45 -14.41 -20.36 -2.05
CA ALA A 45 -14.87 -19.46 -1.00
C ALA A 45 -13.77 -19.20 0.05
N SER A 46 -13.05 -20.24 0.48
CA SER A 46 -11.96 -20.11 1.46
C SER A 46 -10.80 -19.24 0.95
N ILE A 47 -10.43 -19.40 -0.33
CA ILE A 47 -9.36 -18.63 -0.97
C ILE A 47 -9.78 -17.17 -1.14
N SER A 48 -11.01 -16.94 -1.59
CA SER A 48 -11.57 -15.60 -1.75
C SER A 48 -11.69 -14.87 -0.40
N SER A 49 -12.12 -15.58 0.65
CA SER A 49 -12.17 -15.07 2.02
C SER A 49 -10.77 -14.70 2.55
N LYS A 50 -9.76 -15.54 2.33
CA LYS A 50 -8.37 -15.23 2.68
C LYS A 50 -7.86 -13.99 1.93
N ARG A 51 -8.11 -13.89 0.63
CA ARG A 51 -7.67 -12.76 -0.20
C ARG A 51 -8.30 -11.46 0.27
N THR A 52 -9.61 -11.43 0.45
CA THR A 52 -10.36 -10.24 0.90
C THR A 52 -9.92 -9.79 2.29
N THR A 53 -9.79 -10.72 3.23
CA THR A 53 -9.30 -10.44 4.59
C THR A 53 -7.88 -9.87 4.56
N HIS A 54 -6.99 -10.49 3.79
CA HIS A 54 -5.62 -10.02 3.65
C HIS A 54 -5.54 -8.63 3.01
N SER A 55 -6.27 -8.39 1.92
CA SER A 55 -6.32 -7.08 1.26
C SER A 55 -6.86 -5.99 2.18
N ALA A 56 -7.90 -6.27 2.96
CA ALA A 56 -8.46 -5.35 3.94
C ALA A 56 -7.48 -5.06 5.09
N ALA A 57 -6.83 -6.10 5.62
CA ALA A 57 -5.84 -5.95 6.68
C ALA A 57 -4.63 -5.11 6.22
N GLU A 58 -4.15 -5.35 5.00
CA GLU A 58 -3.04 -4.60 4.43
C GLU A 58 -3.43 -3.15 4.08
N GLN A 59 -4.66 -2.91 3.61
CA GLN A 59 -5.14 -1.54 3.45
C GLN A 59 -5.16 -0.81 4.80
N GLY A 60 -5.73 -1.42 5.85
CA GLY A 60 -5.73 -0.82 7.18
C GLY A 60 -4.31 -0.58 7.72
N ARG A 61 -3.33 -1.43 7.37
CA ARG A 61 -1.92 -1.19 7.68
C ARG A 61 -1.39 0.05 6.94
N ARG A 62 -1.69 0.20 5.65
CA ARG A 62 -1.30 1.37 4.84
C ARG A 62 -1.90 2.66 5.37
N ASP A 63 -3.17 2.64 5.77
CA ASP A 63 -3.86 3.82 6.30
C ASP A 63 -3.28 4.27 7.65
N ARG A 64 -2.97 3.32 8.54
CA ARG A 64 -2.24 3.61 9.79
C ARG A 64 -0.86 4.22 9.51
N LEU A 65 -0.13 3.69 8.54
CA LEU A 65 1.19 4.22 8.17
C LEU A 65 1.09 5.63 7.58
N LYS A 66 0.07 5.90 6.76
CA LYS A 66 -0.21 7.22 6.19
C LYS A 66 -0.47 8.24 7.31
N SER A 67 -1.33 7.89 8.26
CA SER A 67 -1.66 8.75 9.40
C SER A 67 -0.40 9.11 10.21
N ALA A 68 0.46 8.14 10.50
CA ALA A 68 1.72 8.39 11.22
C ALA A 68 2.68 9.33 10.46
N PHE A 69 2.68 9.29 9.13
CA PHE A 69 3.45 10.24 8.32
C PHE A 69 2.84 11.64 8.32
N GLU A 70 1.51 11.75 8.32
CA GLU A 70 0.80 13.03 8.44
C GLU A 70 1.10 13.67 9.81
N ASP A 71 1.02 12.91 10.91
CA ASP A 71 1.41 13.35 12.25
C ASP A 71 2.88 13.85 12.28
N MET A 72 3.80 13.12 11.62
CA MET A 72 5.20 13.52 11.52
C MET A 72 5.37 14.84 10.75
N ALA A 73 4.60 15.03 9.67
CA ALA A 73 4.63 16.27 8.91
C ALA A 73 4.10 17.45 9.73
N GLU A 74 3.04 17.24 10.51
CA GLU A 74 2.49 18.25 11.42
C GLU A 74 3.52 18.67 12.48
N VAL A 75 4.22 17.73 13.12
CA VAL A 75 5.26 18.04 14.12
C VAL A 75 6.40 18.86 13.50
N LEU A 76 6.77 18.61 12.25
CA LEU A 76 7.91 19.25 11.60
C LEU A 76 7.57 20.62 11.00
N PHE A 77 6.41 20.76 10.38
CA PHE A 77 6.05 21.93 9.57
C PHE A 77 4.83 22.68 10.09
N GLY A 78 4.19 22.19 11.15
CA GLY A 78 2.92 22.70 11.65
C GLY A 78 1.72 22.16 10.84
N SER A 79 0.53 22.56 11.26
CA SER A 79 -0.78 22.08 10.79
C SER A 79 -1.12 22.36 9.31
N ASN A 80 -0.20 22.91 8.52
CA ASN A 80 -0.40 23.23 7.10
C ASN A 80 0.35 22.30 6.13
N ALA A 81 1.04 21.26 6.61
CA ALA A 81 1.80 20.35 5.76
C ALA A 81 0.99 19.11 5.34
N THR A 82 0.90 18.88 4.03
CA THR A 82 0.24 17.71 3.44
C THR A 82 1.23 16.90 2.60
N ILE A 83 1.18 15.58 2.70
CA ILE A 83 2.04 14.66 1.92
C ILE A 83 1.30 14.22 0.67
N ASP A 84 1.83 14.58 -0.51
CA ASP A 84 1.26 14.16 -1.80
C ASP A 84 1.72 12.73 -2.14
N GLN A 85 0.77 11.79 -2.23
CA GLN A 85 1.02 10.39 -2.57
C GLN A 85 0.76 10.15 -4.06
N LYS A 86 1.70 10.53 -4.93
CA LYS A 86 1.63 10.16 -6.35
C LYS A 86 2.24 8.80 -6.70
N ASN A 87 2.70 8.01 -5.73
CA ASN A 87 3.32 6.70 -5.99
C ASN A 87 3.01 5.65 -4.92
N VAL A 88 1.73 5.36 -4.70
CA VAL A 88 1.30 4.04 -4.22
C VAL A 88 0.11 3.68 -5.09
N GLY A 89 0.24 2.63 -5.91
CA GLY A 89 -0.77 2.25 -6.89
C GLY A 89 -2.13 2.06 -6.24
N GLU A 90 -3.06 2.96 -6.56
CA GLU A 90 -4.48 2.82 -6.26
C GLU A 90 -5.25 2.87 -7.59
N GLY A 91 -5.82 1.72 -7.94
CA GLY A 91 -6.92 1.68 -8.87
C GLY A 91 -8.14 2.35 -8.24
N GLY A 92 -8.45 3.57 -8.70
CA GLY A 92 -9.80 4.11 -8.82
C GLY A 92 -10.40 4.82 -7.61
N ARG A 93 -10.38 6.16 -7.62
CA ARG A 93 -11.51 7.05 -8.03
C ARG A 93 -11.19 8.50 -7.66
N THR A 94 -11.36 9.39 -8.63
CA THR A 94 -11.22 10.84 -8.50
C THR A 94 -12.37 11.43 -7.70
N CYS A 95 -12.05 12.43 -6.87
CA CYS A 95 -12.97 13.54 -6.61
C CYS A 95 -12.14 14.82 -6.50
N ASP A 96 -12.48 15.77 -7.37
CA ASP A 96 -11.88 17.09 -7.46
C ASP A 96 -12.19 17.91 -6.20
N GLN A 97 -11.16 18.48 -5.58
CA GLN A 97 -11.30 19.66 -4.73
C GLN A 97 -10.15 20.62 -5.00
N GLU A 98 -10.50 21.76 -5.61
CA GLU A 98 -9.70 22.97 -5.64
C GLU A 98 -9.54 23.50 -4.21
N SER A 99 -8.30 23.69 -3.77
CA SER A 99 -7.99 24.53 -2.61
C SER A 99 -6.72 25.31 -2.90
N ASN A 100 -6.89 26.60 -3.14
CA ASN A 100 -5.86 27.61 -3.34
C ASN A 100 -5.05 27.80 -2.05
N GLY A 101 -3.74 27.53 -2.11
CA GLY A 101 -2.79 27.68 -1.01
C GLY A 101 -1.52 26.92 -1.33
N ARG A 102 -0.36 27.56 -1.21
CA ARG A 102 0.98 26.99 -1.49
C ARG A 102 1.23 25.73 -0.64
N LYS A 103 0.72 24.58 -1.09
CA LYS A 103 0.93 23.27 -0.49
C LYS A 103 2.31 22.78 -0.91
N GLY A 104 3.27 22.85 0.00
CA GLY A 104 4.60 22.31 -0.20
C GLY A 104 4.53 20.78 -0.23
N ASN A 105 4.53 20.20 -1.43
CA ASN A 105 4.54 18.75 -1.62
C ASN A 105 5.84 18.14 -1.04
N LEU A 106 5.73 17.40 0.06
CA LEU A 106 6.87 16.75 0.72
C LEU A 106 6.87 15.26 0.43
N ASN A 107 7.97 14.78 -0.16
CA ASN A 107 8.19 13.36 -0.41
C ASN A 107 8.48 12.62 0.91
N ARG A 108 7.94 11.40 1.11
CA ARG A 108 8.11 10.62 2.35
C ARG A 108 9.58 10.46 2.77
N ILE A 109 10.48 10.24 1.82
CA ILE A 109 11.93 10.12 2.09
C ILE A 109 12.49 11.46 2.59
N ARG A 110 12.09 12.57 1.97
CA ARG A 110 12.52 13.90 2.39
C ARG A 110 12.01 14.22 3.80
N LEU A 111 10.77 13.84 4.10
CA LEU A 111 10.19 13.99 5.44
C LEU A 111 11.02 13.26 6.49
N ILE A 112 11.37 11.99 6.24
CA ILE A 112 12.21 11.18 7.15
C ILE A 112 13.59 11.82 7.37
N ASN A 113 14.24 12.29 6.29
CA ASN A 113 15.54 12.94 6.39
C ASN A 113 15.46 14.23 7.21
N MET A 114 14.46 15.06 6.97
CA MET A 114 14.25 16.30 7.74
C MET A 114 13.92 16.03 9.21
N ALA A 115 13.12 14.99 9.49
CA ALA A 115 12.85 14.55 10.85
C ALA A 115 14.14 14.17 11.58
N THR A 116 14.98 13.38 10.91
CA THR A 116 16.24 12.87 11.46
C THR A 116 17.20 14.01 11.78
N GLU A 117 17.37 14.97 10.88
CA GLU A 117 18.24 16.12 11.11
C GLU A 117 17.72 17.00 12.24
N ARG A 118 16.41 17.28 12.29
CA ARG A 118 15.84 18.10 13.37
C ARG A 118 16.03 17.45 14.75
N LEU A 119 15.86 16.15 14.86
CA LEU A 119 16.09 15.42 16.11
C LEU A 119 17.55 15.53 16.57
N LYS A 120 18.51 15.41 15.65
CA LYS A 120 19.94 15.60 15.96
C LYS A 120 20.22 17.00 16.50
N ASP A 121 19.67 18.02 15.87
CA ASP A 121 19.87 19.42 16.29
C ASP A 121 19.23 19.70 17.65
N GLN A 122 18.02 19.18 17.89
CA GLN A 122 17.36 19.28 19.19
C GLN A 122 18.16 18.59 20.31
N CYS A 123 18.73 17.41 20.05
CA CYS A 123 19.60 16.75 21.03
C CYS A 123 20.82 17.60 21.39
N LYS A 124 21.51 18.18 20.39
CA LYS A 124 22.66 19.06 20.62
C LYS A 124 22.30 20.29 21.45
N GLN A 125 21.18 20.94 21.13
CA GLN A 125 20.70 22.11 21.86
C GLN A 125 20.40 21.76 23.33
N ILE A 126 19.77 20.61 23.59
CA ILE A 126 19.50 20.14 24.95
C ILE A 126 20.81 19.88 25.72
N GLU A 127 21.80 19.26 25.08
CA GLU A 127 23.12 19.02 25.69
C GLU A 127 23.84 20.32 26.04
N GLU A 128 23.80 21.30 25.15
CA GLU A 128 24.41 22.61 25.39
C GLU A 128 23.71 23.36 26.53
N MET A 129 22.38 23.40 26.53
CA MET A 129 21.61 24.01 27.62
C MET A 129 21.90 23.34 28.98
N LYS A 130 22.03 22.01 29.01
CA LYS A 130 22.44 21.29 30.23
C LYS A 130 23.82 21.71 30.69
N ARG A 131 24.81 21.82 29.79
CA ARG A 131 26.16 22.30 30.14
C ARG A 131 26.15 23.72 30.71
N ILE A 132 25.29 24.60 30.20
CA ILE A 132 25.16 25.96 30.72
C ILE A 132 24.55 25.93 32.13
N LEU A 133 23.50 25.15 32.36
CA LEU A 133 22.87 25.00 33.67
C LEU A 133 23.82 24.42 34.72
N ASP A 134 24.62 23.41 34.35
CA ASP A 134 25.62 22.80 35.24
C ASP A 134 26.72 23.80 35.64
N LYS A 135 27.10 24.70 34.73
CA LYS A 135 28.08 25.77 35.01
C LYS A 135 27.50 26.93 35.83
N GLY A 136 26.19 27.13 35.80
CA GLY A 136 25.51 28.21 36.53
C GLY A 136 25.21 27.91 38.01
N HIS A 137 25.45 26.68 38.47
CA HIS A 137 25.25 26.24 39.86
C HIS A 137 26.56 26.09 40.68
N GLY A 138 27.71 26.49 40.14
CA GLY A 138 28.99 26.56 40.85
C GLY A 138 29.37 27.99 41.20
#